data_AF-A0A9P0KTP1-F1
#
_entry.id   AF-A0A9P0KTP1-F1
#
_cell.length_a   1.000
_cell.length_b   1.000
_cell.length_c   1.000
_cell.angle_alpha   90.00
_cell.angle_beta   90.00
_cell.angle_gamma   90.00
#
_symmetry.space_group_name_H-M   'P 1'
#
loop_
_entity.id
_entity.type
_entity.pdbx_description
1 polymer ?
#
loop_
_entity_poly.entity_id
_entity_poly.type
_entity_poly.pdbx_seq_one_letter_code
_entity_poly.pdbx_strand_id
1 'polypeptide(L)'
;MQFKVIVIELCVSHLLQPLFVCRVRRSPVYFGDFKISDLNNVQRRKRFWKTAHETVHKYKKINKDNQCKIRRQRNKIKSLNSLVDELLKEKRISAAQSIESLPETKKQLLFRQLKKGKSNKYSPELRCFALTLNFYSSSAYNYVRKIFGKSVLPHPRTRSKWYSV
;
A
#
# COMPACT_ATOMS: atom_id res chain seq x y z
N MET A 1 49.50 66.61 -11.46
CA MET A 1 49.29 65.23 -11.94
C MET A 1 48.15 64.53 -11.19
N GLN A 2 46.93 65.08 -11.21
CA GLN A 2 45.78 64.48 -10.49
C GLN A 2 44.58 64.14 -11.38
N PHE A 3 44.54 64.62 -12.63
CA PHE A 3 43.41 64.39 -13.54
C PHE A 3 43.43 63.04 -14.28
N LYS A 4 44.59 62.35 -14.35
CA LYS A 4 44.68 61.03 -15.00
C LYS A 4 44.18 59.88 -14.13
N VAL A 5 44.19 60.02 -12.81
CA VAL A 5 43.79 58.95 -11.87
C VAL A 5 42.26 58.80 -11.82
N ILE A 6 41.53 59.90 -11.92
CA ILE A 6 40.05 59.92 -11.83
C ILE A 6 39.39 59.24 -13.05
N VAL A 7 40.00 59.33 -14.24
CA VAL A 7 39.44 58.72 -15.46
C VAL A 7 39.54 57.19 -15.41
N ILE A 8 40.54 56.64 -14.73
CA ILE A 8 40.73 55.19 -14.63
C ILE A 8 39.74 54.58 -13.60
N GLU A 9 39.47 55.25 -12.47
CA GLU A 9 38.49 54.76 -11.48
C GLU A 9 37.04 54.77 -12.00
N LEU A 10 36.68 55.75 -12.84
CA LEU A 10 35.34 55.80 -13.45
C LEU A 10 35.13 54.72 -14.52
N CYS A 11 36.20 54.20 -15.12
CA CYS A 11 36.11 53.15 -16.14
C CYS A 11 35.97 51.75 -15.53
N VAL A 12 36.59 51.49 -14.37
CA VAL A 12 36.49 50.19 -13.66
C VAL A 12 35.10 49.97 -13.07
N SER A 13 34.40 51.04 -12.68
CA SER A 13 33.06 50.99 -12.08
C SER A 13 31.95 50.56 -13.05
N HIS A 14 32.16 50.69 -14.37
CA HIS A 14 31.14 50.36 -15.38
C HIS A 14 31.25 48.94 -15.96
N LEU A 15 32.30 48.17 -15.63
CA LEU A 15 32.59 46.89 -16.29
C LEU A 15 32.31 45.64 -15.45
N LEU A 16 31.66 45.76 -14.29
CA LEU A 16 31.25 44.62 -13.47
C LEU A 16 29.74 44.64 -13.17
N GLN A 17 28.92 44.57 -14.21
CA GLN A 17 27.59 43.99 -14.05
C GLN A 17 27.71 42.47 -14.18
N PRO A 18 27.30 41.68 -13.18
CA PRO A 18 27.31 40.23 -13.30
C PRO A 18 26.39 39.85 -14.46
N LEU A 19 26.96 39.21 -15.48
CA LEU A 19 26.19 38.55 -16.54
C LEU A 19 25.38 37.43 -15.90
N PHE A 20 24.20 37.76 -15.38
CA PHE A 20 23.20 36.78 -14.98
C PHE A 20 22.85 35.96 -16.21
N VAL A 21 23.38 34.74 -16.28
CA VAL A 21 22.97 33.75 -17.28
C VAL A 21 21.51 33.42 -17.01
N CYS A 22 20.59 34.14 -17.66
CA CYS A 22 19.16 33.86 -17.62
C CYS A 22 18.92 32.50 -18.27
N ARG A 23 18.88 31.44 -17.45
CA ARG A 23 18.61 30.08 -17.93
C ARG A 23 17.23 30.06 -18.60
N VAL A 24 17.18 29.71 -19.88
CA VAL A 24 15.93 29.71 -20.67
C VAL A 24 14.90 28.80 -20.01
N ARG A 25 13.75 29.37 -19.65
CA ARG A 25 12.67 28.64 -18.98
C ARG A 25 12.07 27.60 -19.91
N ARG A 26 11.98 26.35 -19.45
CA ARG A 26 11.32 25.25 -20.15
C ARG A 26 9.84 25.56 -20.42
N SER A 27 9.29 25.02 -21.50
CA SER A 27 7.86 25.16 -21.80
C SER A 27 7.03 24.53 -20.66
N PRO A 28 6.00 25.21 -20.15
CA PRO A 28 5.13 24.67 -19.12
C PRO A 28 4.35 23.45 -19.63
N VAL A 29 4.24 22.41 -18.81
CA VAL A 29 3.59 21.13 -19.16
C VAL A 29 2.43 20.83 -18.21
N TYR A 30 2.65 21.01 -16.91
CA TYR A 30 1.64 20.80 -15.88
C TYR A 30 0.91 22.09 -15.54
N PHE A 31 -0.27 21.98 -14.94
CA PHE A 31 -1.10 23.14 -14.57
C PHE A 31 -0.32 24.17 -13.73
N GLY A 32 0.47 23.72 -12.75
CA GLY A 32 1.26 24.58 -11.88
C GLY A 32 2.49 25.22 -12.53
N ASP A 33 2.88 24.79 -13.74
CA ASP A 33 4.05 25.33 -14.42
C ASP A 33 3.76 26.66 -15.10
N PHE A 34 2.50 26.99 -15.39
CA PHE A 34 2.11 28.21 -16.11
C PHE A 34 2.19 29.43 -15.19
N LYS A 35 2.85 30.50 -15.66
CA LYS A 35 2.86 31.81 -15.01
C LYS A 35 1.83 32.71 -15.67
N ILE A 36 1.41 33.74 -14.95
CA ILE A 36 0.46 34.76 -15.46
C ILE A 36 0.97 35.38 -16.75
N SER A 37 2.28 35.65 -16.84
CA SER A 37 2.91 36.18 -18.05
C SER A 37 2.79 35.26 -19.27
N ASP A 38 2.64 33.94 -19.08
CA ASP A 38 2.44 32.99 -20.19
C ASP A 38 1.05 33.11 -20.82
N LEU A 39 0.06 33.64 -20.08
CA LEU A 39 -1.31 33.80 -20.57
C LEU A 39 -1.43 34.93 -21.61
N ASN A 40 -0.42 35.79 -21.72
CA ASN A 40 -0.34 36.83 -22.75
C ASN A 40 -0.15 36.23 -24.15
N ASN A 41 0.51 35.08 -24.25
CA ASN A 41 0.70 34.37 -25.52
C ASN A 41 -0.52 33.46 -25.80
N VAL A 42 -1.16 33.64 -26.95
CA VAL A 42 -2.39 32.92 -27.35
C VAL A 42 -2.20 31.39 -27.34
N GLN A 43 -1.07 30.89 -27.85
CA GLN A 43 -0.80 29.45 -27.89
C GLN A 43 -0.63 28.87 -26.49
N ARG A 44 0.10 29.58 -25.62
CA ARG A 44 0.30 29.18 -24.22
C ARG A 44 -1.00 29.24 -23.42
N ARG A 45 -1.84 30.26 -23.66
CA ARG A 45 -3.18 30.39 -23.06
C ARG A 45 -4.09 29.21 -23.44
N LYS A 46 -4.12 28.82 -24.72
CA LYS A 46 -4.91 27.66 -25.19
C LYS A 46 -4.45 26.35 -24.54
N ARG A 47 -3.13 26.16 -24.41
CA ARG A 47 -2.55 25.01 -23.71
C ARG A 47 -2.91 25.01 -22.21
N PHE A 48 -2.76 26.15 -21.54
CA PHE A 48 -3.15 26.30 -20.14
C PHE A 48 -4.61 25.89 -19.92
N TRP A 49 -5.53 26.39 -20.74
CA TRP A 49 -6.95 26.06 -20.64
C TRP A 49 -7.21 24.55 -20.74
N LYS A 50 -6.60 23.89 -21.73
CA LYS A 50 -6.70 22.44 -21.91
C LYS A 50 -6.16 21.69 -20.69
N THR A 51 -4.92 21.99 -20.29
CA THR A 51 -4.26 21.34 -19.14
C THR A 51 -5.04 21.57 -17.84
N ALA A 52 -5.58 22.78 -17.62
CA ALA A 52 -6.39 23.11 -16.45
C ALA A 52 -7.68 22.28 -16.41
N HIS A 53 -8.43 22.23 -17.51
CA HIS A 53 -9.65 21.43 -17.60
C HIS A 53 -9.39 19.94 -17.38
N GLU A 54 -8.36 19.39 -18.03
CA GLU A 54 -7.95 17.99 -17.85
C GLU A 54 -7.58 17.69 -16.40
N THR A 55 -6.84 18.60 -15.76
CA THR A 55 -6.43 18.48 -14.36
C THR A 55 -7.63 18.49 -13.42
N VAL A 56 -8.54 19.46 -13.59
CA VAL A 56 -9.77 19.56 -12.78
C VAL A 56 -10.65 18.33 -12.98
N HIS A 57 -10.85 17.88 -14.22
CA HIS A 57 -11.64 16.69 -14.51
C HIS A 57 -11.05 15.43 -13.87
N LYS A 58 -9.72 15.25 -13.98
CA LYS A 58 -8.99 14.14 -13.34
C LYS A 58 -9.21 14.14 -11.83
N TYR A 59 -9.02 15.27 -11.16
CA TYR A 59 -9.19 15.34 -9.71
C TYR A 59 -10.64 15.17 -9.26
N LYS A 60 -11.62 15.69 -10.01
CA LYS A 60 -13.05 15.43 -9.75
C LYS A 60 -13.36 13.94 -9.81
N LYS A 61 -12.85 13.23 -10.81
CA LYS A 61 -13.02 11.77 -10.95
C LYS A 61 -12.39 11.01 -9.78
N ILE A 62 -11.13 11.31 -9.45
CA ILE A 62 -10.43 10.69 -8.31
C ILE A 62 -11.18 10.93 -6.99
N ASN A 63 -11.65 12.16 -6.76
CA ASN A 63 -12.36 12.51 -5.54
C ASN A 63 -13.68 11.71 -5.42
N LYS A 64 -14.45 11.62 -6.51
CA LYS A 64 -15.67 10.80 -6.56
C LYS A 64 -15.39 9.32 -6.26
N ASP A 65 -14.33 8.76 -6.87
CA ASP A 65 -13.94 7.37 -6.66
C ASP A 65 -13.53 7.11 -5.19
N ASN A 66 -12.76 8.03 -4.61
CA ASN A 66 -12.33 7.95 -3.21
C ASN A 66 -13.51 8.07 -2.25
N GLN A 67 -14.43 9.00 -2.47
CA GLN A 67 -15.67 9.11 -1.69
C GLN A 67 -16.50 7.81 -1.79
N CYS A 68 -16.60 7.20 -2.97
CA CYS A 68 -17.28 5.91 -3.14
C CYS A 68 -16.59 4.78 -2.35
N LYS A 69 -15.25 4.72 -2.37
CA LYS A 69 -14.48 3.74 -1.60
C LYS A 69 -14.72 3.91 -0.10
N ILE A 70 -14.65 5.15 0.41
CA ILE A 70 -14.92 5.48 1.82
C ILE A 70 -16.33 5.05 2.22
N ARG A 71 -17.35 5.36 1.40
CA ARG A 71 -18.73 4.96 1.66
C ARG A 71 -18.88 3.43 1.75
N ARG A 72 -18.29 2.69 0.81
CA ARG A 72 -18.35 1.20 0.81
C ARG A 72 -17.66 0.62 2.05
N GLN A 73 -16.51 1.16 2.44
CA GLN A 73 -15.80 0.74 3.65
C GLN A 73 -16.62 1.02 4.91
N ARG A 74 -17.19 2.21 5.04
CA ARG A 74 -18.08 2.57 6.17
C ARG A 74 -19.30 1.65 6.25
N ASN A 75 -19.92 1.32 5.12
CA ASN A 75 -21.05 0.39 5.09
C ASN A 75 -20.64 -1.03 5.52
N LYS A 76 -19.45 -1.49 5.12
CA LYS A 76 -18.91 -2.78 5.57
C LYS A 76 -18.68 -2.78 7.08
N ILE A 77 -18.08 -1.71 7.62
CA ILE A 77 -17.87 -1.57 9.07
C ILE A 77 -19.22 -1.57 9.80
N LYS A 78 -20.20 -0.80 9.33
CA LYS A 78 -21.55 -0.78 9.91
C LYS A 78 -22.20 -2.17 9.91
N SER A 79 -22.12 -2.89 8.80
CA SER A 79 -22.64 -4.26 8.68
C SER A 79 -21.93 -5.23 9.63
N LEU A 80 -20.60 -5.17 9.71
CA LEU A 80 -19.83 -6.02 10.63
C LEU A 80 -20.14 -5.71 12.09
N ASN A 81 -20.26 -4.43 12.46
CA ASN A 81 -20.62 -4.03 13.81
C ASN A 81 -22.03 -4.48 14.17
N SER A 82 -23.01 -4.33 13.26
CA SER A 82 -24.37 -4.86 13.45
C SER A 82 -24.37 -6.36 13.73
N LEU A 83 -23.58 -7.13 12.96
CA LEU A 83 -23.45 -8.57 13.18
C LEU A 83 -22.82 -8.89 14.55
N VAL A 84 -21.81 -8.13 14.97
CA VAL A 84 -21.18 -8.31 16.29
C VAL A 84 -22.19 -8.02 17.39
N ASP A 85 -22.95 -6.93 17.29
CA ASP A 85 -23.97 -6.54 18.27
C ASP A 85 -25.07 -7.61 18.38
N GLU A 86 -25.55 -8.14 17.25
CA GLU A 86 -26.51 -9.25 17.20
C GLU A 86 -25.97 -10.51 17.89
N LEU A 87 -24.73 -10.91 17.55
CA LEU A 87 -24.10 -12.11 18.13
C LEU A 87 -23.84 -12.00 19.63
N LEU A 88 -23.49 -10.80 20.11
CA LEU A 88 -23.33 -10.52 21.54
C LEU A 88 -24.68 -10.54 22.26
N LYS A 89 -25.73 -9.95 21.67
CA LYS A 89 -27.08 -9.92 22.23
C LYS A 89 -27.68 -11.33 22.33
N GLU A 90 -27.48 -12.17 21.33
CA GLU A 90 -27.95 -13.56 21.31
C GLU A 90 -27.13 -14.50 22.24
N LYS A 91 -26.11 -14.01 22.94
CA LYS A 91 -25.16 -14.80 23.76
C LYS A 91 -24.53 -15.99 23.02
N ARG A 92 -24.50 -15.97 21.68
CA ARG A 92 -23.85 -17.02 20.86
C ARG A 92 -22.33 -16.98 20.98
N ILE A 93 -21.79 -15.83 21.39
CA ILE A 93 -20.37 -15.62 21.63
C ILE A 93 -20.24 -14.98 23.02
N SER A 94 -19.82 -15.78 24.01
CA SER A 94 -19.37 -15.20 25.28
C SER A 94 -18.02 -14.53 25.02
N ALA A 95 -17.85 -13.28 25.46
CA ALA A 95 -16.59 -12.54 25.39
C ALA A 95 -15.40 -13.32 26.02
N ALA A 96 -15.67 -14.35 26.84
CA ALA A 96 -14.69 -15.25 27.43
C ALA A 96 -14.13 -16.32 26.47
N GLN A 97 -14.78 -16.61 25.33
CA GLN A 97 -14.18 -17.42 24.25
C GLN A 97 -13.34 -16.53 23.33
N SER A 98 -12.56 -15.61 23.92
CA SER A 98 -11.60 -14.84 23.14
C SER A 98 -10.59 -15.82 22.56
N ILE A 99 -10.37 -15.76 21.24
CA ILE A 99 -9.31 -16.50 20.55
C ILE A 99 -7.95 -16.30 21.26
N GLU A 100 -7.80 -15.22 22.04
CA GLU A 100 -6.64 -14.91 22.87
C GLU A 100 -6.35 -15.91 24.00
N SER A 101 -7.37 -16.56 24.58
CA SER A 101 -7.19 -17.53 25.67
C SER A 101 -6.71 -18.91 25.20
N LEU A 102 -6.77 -19.16 23.88
CA LEU A 102 -6.27 -20.41 23.31
C LEU A 102 -4.73 -20.44 23.32
N PRO A 103 -4.10 -21.61 23.47
CA PRO A 103 -2.67 -21.75 23.23
C PRO A 103 -2.33 -21.37 21.79
N GLU A 104 -1.14 -20.79 21.60
CA GLU A 104 -0.67 -20.20 20.33
C GLU A 104 -0.79 -21.17 19.14
N THR A 105 -0.56 -22.47 19.38
CA THR A 105 -0.73 -23.55 18.41
C THR A 105 -2.15 -23.67 17.88
N LYS A 106 -3.14 -23.62 18.77
CA LYS A 106 -4.56 -23.69 18.41
C LYS A 106 -5.01 -22.43 17.68
N LYS A 107 -4.50 -21.25 18.08
CA LYS A 107 -4.74 -20.00 17.35
C LYS A 107 -4.25 -20.11 15.91
N GLN A 108 -3.02 -20.58 15.71
CA GLN A 108 -2.44 -20.76 14.38
C GLN A 108 -3.25 -21.72 13.50
N LEU A 109 -3.77 -22.81 14.08
CA LEU A 109 -4.64 -23.75 13.37
C LEU A 109 -5.97 -23.11 12.97
N LEU A 110 -6.65 -22.42 13.89
CA LEU A 110 -7.92 -21.74 13.62
C LEU A 110 -7.76 -20.65 12.56
N PHE A 111 -6.76 -19.78 12.69
CA PHE A 111 -6.49 -18.75 11.68
C PHE A 111 -6.15 -19.36 10.32
N ARG A 112 -5.53 -20.54 10.28
CA ARG A 112 -5.21 -21.27 9.06
C ARG A 112 -6.45 -21.93 8.43
N GLN A 113 -7.43 -22.36 9.22
CA GLN A 113 -8.73 -22.83 8.71
C GLN A 113 -9.59 -21.67 8.17
N LEU A 114 -9.57 -20.52 8.86
CA LEU A 114 -10.36 -19.34 8.49
C LEU A 114 -9.78 -18.58 7.27
N LYS A 115 -8.46 -18.54 7.12
CA LYS A 115 -7.82 -17.90 5.96
C LYS A 115 -8.02 -18.76 4.71
N LYS A 116 -8.82 -18.26 3.75
CA LYS A 116 -8.92 -18.78 2.36
C LYS A 116 -7.66 -18.46 1.53
N GLY A 117 -6.46 -18.79 2.02
CA GLY A 117 -5.20 -18.46 1.36
C GLY A 117 -4.03 -19.37 1.78
N LYS A 118 -2.96 -19.39 0.99
CA LYS A 118 -1.75 -20.19 1.27
C LYS A 118 -1.00 -19.60 2.46
N SER A 119 -1.19 -20.15 3.66
CA SER A 119 -0.33 -19.85 4.81
C SER A 119 1.03 -20.53 4.63
N ASN A 120 2.08 -19.73 4.45
CA ASN A 120 3.37 -20.20 3.92
C ASN A 120 4.25 -20.96 4.93
N LYS A 121 3.98 -20.90 6.24
CA LYS A 121 4.86 -21.52 7.26
C LYS A 121 4.05 -22.37 8.25
N TYR A 122 4.44 -23.63 8.39
CA TYR A 122 3.98 -24.53 9.46
C TYR A 122 4.87 -24.32 10.69
N SER A 123 4.27 -24.28 11.89
CA SER A 123 5.01 -24.23 13.15
C SER A 123 5.88 -25.48 13.32
N PRO A 124 7.03 -25.38 14.01
CA PRO A 124 7.92 -26.52 14.20
C PRO A 124 7.23 -27.71 14.88
N GLU A 125 6.36 -27.45 15.85
CA GLU A 125 5.57 -28.47 16.55
C GLU A 125 4.62 -29.21 15.60
N LEU A 126 3.93 -28.48 14.72
CA LEU A 126 3.02 -29.07 13.74
C LEU A 126 3.78 -29.84 12.64
N ARG A 127 5.01 -29.41 12.31
CA ARG A 127 5.91 -30.15 11.42
C ARG A 127 6.32 -31.47 12.06
N CYS A 128 6.79 -31.43 13.31
CA CYS A 128 7.17 -32.61 14.07
C CYS A 128 6.00 -33.60 14.14
N PHE A 129 4.83 -33.15 14.58
CA PHE A 129 3.62 -33.95 14.60
C PHE A 129 3.27 -34.58 13.23
N ALA A 130 3.34 -33.80 12.15
CA ALA A 130 3.03 -34.28 10.80
C ALA A 130 4.05 -35.31 10.26
N LEU A 131 5.32 -35.18 10.65
CA LEU A 131 6.38 -36.14 10.32
C LEU A 131 6.19 -37.43 11.13
N THR A 132 6.05 -37.31 12.45
CA THR A 132 5.83 -38.42 13.39
C THR A 132 4.59 -39.24 13.04
N LEU A 133 3.45 -38.58 12.79
CA LEU A 133 2.21 -39.27 12.43
C LEU A 133 2.36 -40.07 11.14
N ASN A 134 3.06 -39.52 10.15
CA ASN A 134 3.29 -40.22 8.89
C ASN A 134 4.30 -41.36 9.01
N PHE A 135 5.31 -41.19 9.87
CA PHE A 135 6.28 -42.23 10.17
C PHE A 135 5.58 -43.45 10.80
N TYR A 136 4.68 -43.23 11.76
CA TYR A 136 3.90 -44.31 12.37
C TYR A 136 2.87 -44.92 11.41
N SER A 137 2.12 -44.09 10.67
CA SER A 137 1.13 -44.59 9.71
C SER A 137 0.76 -43.54 8.66
N SER A 138 1.10 -43.83 7.40
CA SER A 138 0.66 -43.02 6.25
C SER A 138 -0.86 -43.01 6.09
N SER A 139 -1.54 -44.09 6.49
CA SER A 139 -3.01 -44.18 6.49
C SER A 139 -3.63 -43.22 7.50
N ALA A 140 -3.12 -43.23 8.74
CA ALA A 140 -3.58 -42.31 9.79
C ALA A 140 -3.39 -40.84 9.38
N TYR A 141 -2.24 -40.53 8.76
CA TYR A 141 -1.98 -39.20 8.22
C TYR A 141 -3.05 -38.76 7.20
N ASN A 142 -3.38 -39.64 6.23
CA ASN A 142 -4.38 -39.35 5.20
C ASN A 142 -5.78 -39.19 5.79
N TYR A 143 -6.12 -39.99 6.82
CA TYR A 143 -7.39 -39.88 7.54
C TYR A 143 -7.53 -38.53 8.24
N VAL A 144 -6.55 -38.13 9.07
CA VAL A 144 -6.57 -36.83 9.77
C VAL A 144 -6.63 -35.68 8.77
N ARG A 145 -5.91 -35.78 7.65
CA ARG A 145 -5.95 -34.77 6.58
C ARG A 145 -7.30 -34.67 5.87
N LYS A 146 -8.04 -35.78 5.77
CA LYS A 146 -9.40 -35.82 5.21
C LYS A 146 -10.39 -35.14 6.16
N ILE A 147 -10.30 -35.42 7.46
CA ILE A 147 -11.22 -34.91 8.49
C ILE A 147 -10.99 -33.43 8.79
N PHE A 148 -9.75 -33.03 9.09
CA PHE A 148 -9.43 -31.65 9.52
C PHE A 148 -9.13 -30.69 8.36
N GLY A 149 -9.21 -31.19 7.13
CA GLY A 149 -9.04 -30.42 5.91
C GLY A 149 -7.58 -30.18 5.48
N LYS A 150 -7.43 -29.74 4.22
CA LYS A 150 -6.14 -29.53 3.55
C LYS A 150 -5.28 -28.41 4.16
N SER A 151 -5.86 -27.60 5.04
CA SER A 151 -5.17 -26.46 5.66
C SER A 151 -4.33 -26.90 6.87
N VAL A 152 -4.80 -27.87 7.65
CA VAL A 152 -4.16 -28.28 8.91
C VAL A 152 -2.89 -29.10 8.67
N LEU A 153 -2.95 -30.09 7.78
CA LEU A 153 -1.80 -30.95 7.46
C LEU A 153 -1.22 -30.66 6.07
N PRO A 154 0.11 -30.66 5.90
CA PRO A 154 0.77 -30.38 4.62
C PRO A 154 0.39 -31.37 3.52
N HIS A 155 0.60 -30.98 2.26
CA HIS A 155 0.55 -31.93 1.16
C HIS A 155 1.74 -32.93 1.32
N PRO A 156 1.60 -34.22 0.96
CA PRO A 156 2.71 -35.17 1.00
C PRO A 156 4.01 -34.62 0.37
N ARG A 157 3.88 -33.99 -0.81
CA ARG A 157 4.99 -33.29 -1.51
C ARG A 157 5.67 -32.19 -0.69
N THR A 158 4.94 -31.47 0.17
CA THR A 158 5.51 -30.45 1.06
C THR A 158 6.30 -31.08 2.20
N ARG A 159 5.82 -32.20 2.76
CA ARG A 159 6.52 -32.94 3.81
C ARG A 159 7.76 -33.65 3.28
N SER A 160 7.74 -34.17 2.05
CA SER A 160 8.95 -34.76 1.41
C SER A 160 10.11 -33.77 1.39
N LYS A 161 9.86 -32.48 1.15
CA LYS A 161 10.90 -31.43 1.21
C LYS A 161 11.50 -31.22 2.60
N TRP A 162 10.80 -31.63 3.67
CA TRP A 162 11.32 -31.52 5.04
C TRP A 162 12.28 -32.65 5.39
N TYR A 163 12.28 -33.75 4.63
CA TYR A 163 13.27 -34.82 4.74
C TYR A 163 14.54 -34.54 3.92
N SER A 164 14.51 -33.57 3.00
CA SER A 164 15.64 -33.21 2.14
C SER A 164 16.57 -32.16 2.76
N VAL A 165 16.69 -32.15 4.10
CA VAL A 165 17.64 -31.32 4.84
C VAL A 165 18.99 -32.03 4.87
#